data_AF-A0A8S2PN38-F1
#
_entry.id   AF-A0A8S2PN38-F1
#
_cell.length_a   1.000
_cell.length_b   1.000
_cell.length_c   1.000
_cell.angle_alpha   90.00
_cell.angle_beta   90.00
_cell.angle_gamma   90.00
#
_symmetry.space_group_name_H-M   'P 1'
#
loop_
_entity.id
_entity.type
_entity.pdbx_description
1 polymer ?
#
loop_
_entity_poly.entity_id
_entity_poly.type
_entity_poly.pdbx_seq_one_letter_code
_entity_poly.pdbx_strand_id
1 'polypeptide(L)' 'MESGESWDVRHLEHDIIYWDIVVVTTLDNVQKDAYDALIQQRSTINRIPLGVDYLVITDPGKIGKRYYVI' A
#
# COMPACT_ATOMS: atom_id res chain seq x y z
N MET A 1 9.61 -7.37 -44.10
CA MET A 1 10.39 -7.49 -42.85
C MET A 1 9.85 -6.45 -41.90
N GLU A 2 9.16 -6.91 -40.86
CA GLU A 2 8.40 -6.09 -39.93
C GLU A 2 9.32 -5.17 -39.13
N SER A 3 8.91 -3.92 -39.00
CA SER A 3 9.52 -2.92 -38.13
C SER A 3 9.27 -3.34 -36.67
N GLY A 4 10.28 -3.95 -36.04
CA GLY A 4 10.25 -4.21 -34.60
C GLY A 4 10.34 -2.90 -33.84
N GLU A 5 9.19 -2.39 -33.38
CA GLU A 5 9.14 -1.34 -32.36
C GLU A 5 9.86 -1.86 -31.11
N SER A 6 11.09 -1.37 -30.91
CA SER A 6 11.81 -1.54 -29.67
C SER A 6 11.12 -0.65 -28.64
N TRP A 7 10.35 -1.26 -27.75
CA TRP A 7 9.75 -0.56 -26.61
C TRP A 7 10.87 -0.08 -25.69
N ASP A 8 11.28 1.17 -25.88
CA ASP A 8 12.23 1.86 -25.01
C ASP A 8 11.58 2.08 -23.64
N VAL A 9 11.88 1.21 -22.67
CA VAL A 9 11.34 1.22 -21.31
C VAL A 9 11.86 2.37 -20.43
N ARG A 10 12.52 3.37 -21.01
CA ARG A 10 13.22 4.44 -20.27
C ARG A 10 12.38 5.69 -19.95
N HIS A 11 11.09 5.72 -20.28
CA HIS A 11 10.24 6.91 -20.10
C HIS A 11 8.99 6.71 -19.26
N LEU A 12 8.87 5.59 -18.54
CA LEU A 12 7.96 5.54 -17.40
C LEU A 12 8.73 6.08 -16.20
N GLU A 13 8.85 7.41 -16.14
CA GLU A 13 8.98 8.10 -14.87
C GLU A 13 7.77 7.66 -14.04
N HIS A 14 7.95 6.56 -13.31
CA HIS A 14 7.06 6.26 -12.21
C HIS A 14 7.16 7.47 -11.30
N ASP A 15 6.10 8.26 -11.24
CA ASP A 15 5.79 9.07 -10.08
C ASP A 15 5.71 8.11 -8.89
N ILE A 16 6.87 7.73 -8.34
CA ILE A 16 6.96 6.94 -7.13
C ILE A 16 6.47 7.88 -6.04
N ILE A 17 5.18 7.80 -5.75
CA ILE A 17 4.60 8.43 -4.58
C ILE A 17 5.25 7.74 -3.39
N TYR A 18 6.24 8.41 -2.80
CA TYR A 18 6.84 8.01 -1.53
C TYR A 18 5.81 8.32 -0.45
N TRP A 19 5.12 7.28 0.02
CA TRP A 19 4.29 7.40 1.22
C TRP A 19 5.21 7.38 2.43
N ASP A 20 5.11 8.37 3.32
CA ASP A 20 5.80 8.34 4.61
C ASP A 20 5.22 7.25 5.52
N ILE A 21 3.90 7.05 5.46
CA ILE A 21 3.17 6.01 6.19
C ILE A 21 1.91 5.56 5.42
N VAL A 22 1.55 4.29 5.55
CA VAL A 22 0.27 3.73 5.09
C VAL A 22 -0.57 3.34 6.30
N VAL A 23 -1.74 3.97 6.45
CA VAL A 23 -2.68 3.65 7.53
C VAL A 23 -3.81 2.78 7.02
N VAL A 24 -4.04 1.64 7.67
CA VAL A 24 -5.16 0.73 7.40
C VAL A 24 -6.15 0.83 8.56
N THR A 25 -7.37 1.28 8.28
CA THR A 25 -8.45 1.35 9.27
C THR A 25 -9.29 0.07 9.22
N THR A 26 -9.58 -0.53 10.37
CA THR A 26 -10.43 -1.72 10.48
C THR A 26 -11.66 -1.49 11.35
N LEU A 27 -12.72 -2.26 11.10
CA LEU A 27 -13.98 -2.15 11.85
C LEU A 27 -13.92 -2.82 13.23
N ASP A 28 -13.02 -3.77 13.42
CA ASP A 28 -12.86 -4.53 14.65
C ASP A 28 -11.42 -5.03 14.80
N ASN A 29 -11.12 -5.59 15.97
CA ASN A 29 -9.79 -6.11 16.27
C ASN A 29 -9.46 -7.40 15.51
N VAL A 30 -10.46 -8.20 15.12
CA VAL A 30 -10.21 -9.43 14.34
C VAL A 30 -9.66 -9.06 12.97
N GLN A 31 -10.24 -8.04 12.34
CA GLN A 31 -9.74 -7.46 11.09
C GLN A 31 -8.37 -6.81 11.28
N LYS A 32 -8.17 -6.07 12.38
CA LYS A 32 -6.88 -5.45 12.70
C LYS A 32 -5.76 -6.50 12.70
N ASP A 33 -5.95 -7.58 13.46
CA ASP A 33 -4.99 -8.67 13.60
C ASP A 33 -4.73 -9.37 12.26
N ALA A 34 -5.78 -9.58 11.46
CA ALA A 34 -5.66 -10.16 10.12
C ALA A 34 -4.84 -9.29 9.17
N TYR A 35 -5.04 -7.97 9.19
CA TYR A 35 -4.27 -7.04 8.36
C TYR A 35 -2.83 -6.89 8.83
N ASP A 36 -2.58 -6.86 10.15
CA ASP A 36 -1.22 -6.86 10.71
C ASP A 36 -0.44 -8.09 10.23
N ALA A 37 -1.02 -9.29 10.34
CA ALA A 37 -0.39 -10.52 9.88
C ALA A 37 -0.15 -10.51 8.37
N LEU A 38 -1.10 -10.01 7.58
CA LEU A 38 -0.98 -9.92 6.13
C LEU A 38 0.13 -8.96 5.69
N ILE A 39 0.25 -7.81 6.35
CA ILE A 39 1.29 -6.81 6.09
C ILE A 39 2.67 -7.42 6.41
N GLN A 40 2.82 -8.04 7.59
CA GLN A 40 4.06 -8.73 7.95
C GLN A 40 4.44 -9.79 6.91
N GLN A 41 3.49 -10.65 6.52
CA GLN A 41 3.72 -11.66 5.49
C GLN A 41 4.17 -11.02 4.17
N ARG A 42 3.45 -10.01 3.68
CA ARG A 42 3.74 -9.38 2.37
C ARG A 42 5.04 -8.57 2.36
N SER A 43 5.42 -7.96 3.49
CA SER A 43 6.71 -7.30 3.64
C SER A 43 7.86 -8.29 3.51
N THR A 44 7.75 -9.50 4.09
CA THR A 44 8.84 -10.51 3.99
C THR A 44 9.08 -11.05 2.57
N ILE A 45 8.08 -10.96 1.70
CA ILE A 45 8.15 -11.46 0.32
C ILE A 45 8.17 -10.32 -0.72
N ASN A 46 8.43 -9.08 -0.29
CA ASN A 46 8.52 -7.89 -1.16
C ASN A 46 7.29 -7.67 -2.04
N ARG A 47 6.09 -7.98 -1.53
CA ARG A 47 4.80 -7.83 -2.25
C ARG A 47 4.09 -6.51 -1.99
N ILE A 48 4.60 -5.72 -1.06
CA ILE A 48 4.20 -4.34 -0.78
C ILE A 48 5.46 -3.47 -0.68
N PRO A 49 5.36 -2.15 -0.91
CA PRO A 49 6.50 -1.23 -0.79
C PRO A 49 7.30 -1.45 0.49
N LEU A 50 8.61 -1.62 0.33
CA LEU A 50 9.56 -1.73 1.42
C LEU A 50 10.04 -0.33 1.82
N GLY A 51 10.32 -0.16 3.11
CA GLY A 51 10.77 1.13 3.66
C GLY A 51 9.67 2.16 3.88
N VAL A 52 8.40 1.72 3.81
CA VAL A 52 7.22 2.50 4.20
C VAL A 52 6.69 1.92 5.49
N ASP A 53 6.37 2.78 6.46
CA ASP A 53 5.74 2.34 7.71
C ASP A 53 4.26 2.00 7.46
N TYR A 54 3.81 0.88 8.01
CA TYR A 54 2.40 0.49 7.96
C TYR A 54 1.82 0.51 9.37
N LEU A 55 0.66 1.14 9.51
CA LEU A 55 -0.06 1.22 10.77
C LEU A 55 -1.49 0.73 10.59
N VAL A 56 -1.83 -0.40 11.23
CA VAL A 56 -3.22 -0.88 11.29
C VAL A 56 -3.87 -0.40 12.57
N ILE A 57 -4.96 0.37 12.45
CA ILE A 57 -5.75 0.86 13.58
C ILE A 57 -7.16 0.32 13.50
N THR A 58 -7.71 -0.03 14.67
CA THR A 58 -9.14 -0.28 14.81
C THR A 58 -9.84 1.08 14.95
N ASP A 59 -10.48 1.52 13.88
CA ASP A 59 -11.37 2.68 13.89
C ASP A 59 -12.73 2.22 13.38
N PRO A 60 -13.63 1.74 14.26
CA PRO A 60 -14.98 1.34 13.90
C PRO A 60 -15.85 2.53 13.46
N GLY A 61 -15.29 3.74 13.37
CA GLY A 61 -15.95 4.99 13.06
C GLY A 61 -16.97 4.82 11.93
N LYS A 62 -18.25 5.09 12.25
CA LYS A 62 -19.40 5.05 11.32
C LYS A 62 -18.93 5.45 9.92
N ILE A 63 -18.96 4.47 9.01
CA ILE A 63 -18.67 4.58 7.57
C ILE A 63 -19.05 6.00 7.09
N GLY A 64 -18.07 6.91 6.94
CA GLY A 64 -18.36 8.29 6.50
C GLY A 64 -17.48 9.44 7.03
N LYS A 65 -16.63 9.27 8.04
CA LYS A 65 -15.67 10.33 8.41
C LYS A 65 -14.37 10.16 7.64
N ARG A 66 -14.11 11.06 6.69
CA ARG A 66 -12.84 11.15 5.95
C ARG A 66 -11.78 11.68 6.91
N TYR A 67 -10.81 10.85 7.25
CA TYR A 67 -9.57 11.31 7.83
C TYR A 67 -8.58 11.55 6.68
N TYR A 68 -7.99 12.74 6.66
CA TYR A 68 -6.83 13.01 5.84
C TYR A 68 -5.63 12.52 6.65
N VAL A 69 -5.02 11.42 6.19
CA VAL A 69 -3.66 11.08 6.61
C VAL A 69 -2.78 12.04 5.81
N ILE A 70 -2.04 12.88 6.54
CA ILE A 70 -1.10 13.87 5.99
C ILE A 70 0.13 13.15 5.47
#